data_AF-A0AAN6RNZ0-F1
#
_entry.id   AF-A0AAN6RNZ0-F1
#
_cell.length_a   1.000
_cell.length_b   1.000
_cell.length_c   1.000
_cell.angle_alpha   90.00
_cell.angle_beta   90.00
_cell.angle_gamma   90.00
#
_symmetry.space_group_name_H-M   'P 1'
#
loop_
_entity.id
_entity.type
_entity.pdbx_description
1 polymer ?
#
loop_
_entity_poly.entity_id
_entity_poly.type
_entity_poly.pdbx_seq_one_letter_code
_entity_poly.pdbx_strand_id
1 'polypeptide(L)'
;SPADSYSPLPGRALIAAKVSELVVMGGGYPSGRSWNFFGSDPRRAAHVINTWDGRAVFLGNDVGKHVLTGGPLMARGPRGDPVGNAYRWYGYGTARPSWDPLAVWYAVYGLGEVFVMGNKGGWNFVEEDGRNRWVEGEEGRSGRQFFLRLAVGNETAAELVDDAFLKGAWEVVGGGQGGKEAGKGDTETTGISACRACGHEEL
;
A
#
# COMPACT_ATOMS: atom_id res chain seq x y z
N SER A 1 -17.03 4.70 18.77
CA SER A 1 -17.88 5.86 19.10
C SER A 1 -19.34 5.52 18.83
N PRO A 2 -20.29 6.17 19.53
CA PRO A 2 -21.71 6.21 19.14
C PRO A 2 -21.93 6.94 17.80
N ALA A 3 -23.19 7.00 17.35
CA ALA A 3 -23.63 7.82 16.22
C ALA A 3 -23.54 9.34 16.54
N ASP A 4 -23.53 10.18 15.51
CA ASP A 4 -23.45 11.64 15.63
C ASP A 4 -24.33 12.37 14.59
N SER A 5 -24.18 13.70 14.49
CA SER A 5 -24.96 14.54 13.57
C SER A 5 -24.68 14.30 12.08
N TYR A 6 -23.60 13.61 11.73
CA TYR A 6 -23.22 13.34 10.33
C TYR A 6 -23.58 11.91 9.91
N SER A 7 -23.64 10.96 10.84
CA SER A 7 -23.98 9.57 10.57
C SER A 7 -24.84 8.95 11.68
N PRO A 8 -25.96 8.31 11.34
CA PRO A 8 -26.76 7.56 12.30
C PRO A 8 -26.11 6.21 12.71
N LEU A 9 -25.04 5.78 12.02
CA LEU A 9 -24.31 4.56 12.35
C LEU A 9 -23.25 4.82 13.42
N PRO A 10 -23.15 3.97 14.47
CA PRO A 10 -22.00 4.00 15.37
C PRO A 10 -20.71 3.61 14.64
N GLY A 11 -19.55 4.06 15.16
CA GLY A 11 -18.28 4.03 14.43
C GLY A 11 -17.89 2.66 13.83
N ARG A 12 -18.10 1.55 14.57
CA ARG A 12 -17.82 0.20 14.03
C ARG A 12 -18.74 -0.17 12.87
N ALA A 13 -20.03 0.17 12.96
CA ALA A 13 -20.99 -0.07 11.89
C ALA A 13 -20.68 0.82 10.68
N LEU A 14 -20.24 2.07 10.90
CA LEU A 14 -19.83 2.95 9.81
C LEU A 14 -18.58 2.42 9.09
N ILE A 15 -17.58 1.94 9.84
CA ILE A 15 -16.40 1.27 9.28
C ILE A 15 -16.81 0.07 8.45
N ALA A 16 -17.64 -0.84 9.00
CA ALA A 16 -18.10 -2.02 8.29
C ALA A 16 -18.88 -1.68 7.01
N ALA A 17 -19.60 -0.55 6.99
CA ALA A 17 -20.38 -0.11 5.83
C ALA A 17 -19.57 0.64 4.77
N LYS A 18 -18.42 1.23 5.11
CA LYS A 18 -17.70 2.18 4.24
C LYS A 18 -16.25 1.79 3.93
N VAL A 19 -15.64 0.94 4.73
CA VAL A 19 -14.26 0.50 4.52
C VAL A 19 -14.27 -0.89 3.92
N SER A 20 -13.92 -0.97 2.64
CA SER A 20 -13.74 -2.26 1.96
C SER A 20 -12.53 -3.01 2.49
N GLU A 21 -11.47 -2.30 2.86
CA GLU A 21 -10.18 -2.88 3.20
C GLU A 21 -9.29 -1.94 4.02
N LEU A 22 -8.56 -2.52 4.97
CA LEU A 22 -7.48 -1.86 5.68
C LEU A 22 -6.12 -2.39 5.20
N VAL A 23 -5.32 -1.54 4.55
CA VAL A 23 -3.94 -1.86 4.17
C VAL A 23 -2.98 -1.24 5.19
N VAL A 24 -2.09 -2.04 5.75
CA VAL A 24 -1.18 -1.62 6.82
C VAL A 24 0.25 -1.98 6.45
N MET A 25 1.11 -0.97 6.38
CA MET A 25 2.55 -1.18 6.51
C MET A 25 2.86 -1.41 7.98
N GLY A 26 3.29 -2.62 8.33
CA GLY A 26 3.62 -2.95 9.71
C GLY A 26 3.72 -4.44 9.96
N GLY A 27 4.31 -4.77 11.09
CA GLY A 27 4.59 -6.13 11.53
C GLY A 27 5.82 -6.75 10.86
N GLY A 28 6.14 -7.97 11.29
CA GLY A 28 6.92 -8.92 10.53
C GLY A 28 6.16 -10.24 10.50
N TYR A 29 6.23 -10.96 9.39
CA TYR A 29 5.44 -12.19 9.20
C TYR A 29 6.37 -13.39 8.96
N PRO A 30 6.09 -14.55 9.56
CA PRO A 30 4.94 -14.88 10.41
C PRO A 30 5.04 -14.32 11.84
N SER A 31 6.16 -13.75 12.27
CA SER A 31 6.28 -13.03 13.52
C SER A 31 7.33 -11.93 13.43
N GLY A 32 7.21 -10.90 14.26
CA GLY A 32 8.15 -9.80 14.22
C GLY A 32 7.81 -8.65 15.14
N ARG A 33 8.48 -7.54 14.86
CA ARG A 33 8.32 -6.27 15.57
C ARG A 33 8.68 -5.15 14.60
N SER A 34 7.78 -4.21 14.40
CA SER A 34 7.96 -3.09 13.45
C SER A 34 7.73 -1.76 14.13
N TRP A 35 8.43 -0.71 13.71
CA TRP A 35 8.29 0.60 14.33
C TRP A 35 6.84 1.11 14.30
N ASN A 36 6.07 0.84 13.24
CA ASN A 36 4.65 1.22 13.15
C ASN A 36 3.76 0.56 14.22
N PHE A 37 4.21 -0.54 14.83
CA PHE A 37 3.48 -1.22 15.91
C PHE A 37 4.02 -0.90 17.30
N PHE A 38 5.28 -0.48 17.48
CA PHE A 38 5.84 -0.21 18.83
C PHE A 38 6.28 1.23 19.08
N GLY A 39 6.52 2.02 18.03
CA GLY A 39 7.28 3.26 18.10
C GLY A 39 6.52 4.43 18.71
N SER A 40 5.21 4.53 18.45
CA SER A 40 4.35 5.61 18.98
C SER A 40 3.48 5.14 20.14
N ASP A 41 2.47 4.32 19.87
CA ASP A 41 1.57 3.78 20.89
C ASP A 41 1.21 2.32 20.54
N PRO A 42 1.92 1.33 21.13
CA PRO A 42 1.68 -0.07 20.81
C PRO A 42 0.30 -0.56 21.21
N ARG A 43 -0.31 0.05 22.24
CA ARG A 43 -1.66 -0.33 22.68
C ARG A 43 -2.71 0.10 21.67
N ARG A 44 -2.53 1.25 21.01
CA ARG A 44 -3.40 1.68 19.90
C ARG A 44 -3.25 0.78 18.69
N ALA A 45 -2.02 0.44 18.30
CA ALA A 45 -1.78 -0.50 17.21
C ALA A 45 -2.44 -1.85 17.50
N ALA A 46 -2.22 -2.40 18.71
CA ALA A 46 -2.87 -3.63 19.16
C ALA A 46 -4.40 -3.53 19.13
N HIS A 47 -4.97 -2.44 19.62
CA HIS A 47 -6.41 -2.23 19.61
C HIS A 47 -6.99 -2.25 18.19
N VAL A 48 -6.42 -1.50 17.26
CA VAL A 48 -6.91 -1.44 15.87
C VAL A 48 -6.79 -2.81 15.22
N ILE A 49 -5.60 -3.43 15.24
CA ILE A 49 -5.37 -4.68 14.52
C ILE A 49 -6.15 -5.85 15.12
N ASN A 50 -6.15 -6.01 16.44
CA ASN A 50 -6.77 -7.17 17.09
C ASN A 50 -8.30 -7.10 17.08
N THR A 51 -8.88 -5.92 16.85
CA THR A 51 -10.33 -5.72 16.84
C THR A 51 -10.86 -5.30 15.46
N TRP A 52 -10.05 -5.38 14.41
CA TRP A 52 -10.50 -5.11 13.05
C TRP A 52 -11.34 -6.26 12.52
N ASP A 53 -12.63 -5.98 12.29
CA ASP A 53 -13.59 -6.98 11.84
C ASP A 53 -13.60 -7.17 10.31
N GLY A 54 -13.11 -6.16 9.56
CA GLY A 54 -13.11 -6.13 8.09
C GLY A 54 -11.94 -6.88 7.44
N ARG A 55 -11.82 -6.75 6.12
CA ARG A 55 -10.64 -7.24 5.38
C ARG A 55 -9.42 -6.41 5.78
N ALA A 56 -8.28 -7.06 6.04
CA ALA A 56 -7.03 -6.36 6.28
C ALA A 56 -5.86 -7.03 5.55
N VAL A 57 -4.95 -6.23 5.02
CA VAL A 57 -3.73 -6.69 4.38
C VAL A 57 -2.52 -5.99 4.94
N PHE A 58 -1.51 -6.78 5.26
CA PHE A 58 -0.30 -6.31 5.90
C PHE A 58 0.91 -6.42 4.96
N LEU A 59 1.68 -5.34 4.87
CA LEU A 59 3.02 -5.37 4.31
C LEU A 59 4.04 -5.36 5.46
N GLY A 60 4.70 -6.50 5.66
CA GLY A 60 5.70 -6.66 6.70
C GLY A 60 6.97 -5.86 6.45
N ASN A 61 7.65 -5.50 7.55
CA ASN A 61 8.96 -4.87 7.53
C ASN A 61 9.99 -5.71 6.75
N ASP A 62 9.87 -7.03 6.79
CA ASP A 62 10.72 -7.98 6.07
C ASP A 62 10.63 -7.85 4.55
N VAL A 63 9.49 -7.41 4.01
CA VAL A 63 9.32 -7.15 2.57
C VAL A 63 9.88 -5.77 2.21
N GLY A 64 9.38 -4.71 2.86
CA GLY A 64 9.73 -3.34 2.47
C GLY A 64 11.19 -2.96 2.71
N LYS A 65 11.90 -3.64 3.63
CA LYS A 65 13.30 -3.30 3.95
C LYS A 65 14.27 -3.59 2.81
N HIS A 66 13.90 -4.45 1.86
CA HIS A 66 14.77 -4.93 0.79
C HIS A 66 14.51 -4.30 -0.57
N VAL A 67 13.34 -3.68 -0.77
CA VAL A 67 13.00 -2.99 -2.01
C VAL A 67 13.42 -1.54 -1.91
N LEU A 68 14.46 -1.15 -2.66
CA LEU A 68 15.04 0.20 -2.59
C LEU A 68 14.56 1.06 -3.76
N THR A 69 13.78 2.11 -3.48
CA THR A 69 13.22 3.01 -4.52
C THR A 69 13.73 4.43 -4.37
N GLY A 70 13.45 5.26 -5.37
CA GLY A 70 13.67 6.70 -5.40
C GLY A 70 14.96 7.12 -6.08
N GLY A 71 15.89 6.20 -6.35
CA GLY A 71 17.12 6.51 -7.08
C GLY A 71 16.83 7.09 -8.48
N PRO A 72 16.10 6.36 -9.34
CA PRO A 72 15.63 6.85 -10.63
C PRO A 72 14.82 8.15 -10.55
N LEU A 73 13.92 8.30 -9.58
CA LEU A 73 13.15 9.54 -9.38
C LEU A 73 14.07 10.75 -9.10
N MET A 74 15.05 10.58 -8.21
CA MET A 74 16.01 11.64 -7.90
C MET A 74 16.92 12.00 -9.07
N ALA A 75 17.28 11.02 -9.91
CA ALA A 75 18.19 11.21 -11.03
C ALA A 75 17.49 11.74 -12.30
N ARG A 76 16.29 11.24 -12.59
CA ARG A 76 15.58 11.44 -13.86
C ARG A 76 14.25 12.18 -13.71
N GLY A 77 13.79 12.46 -12.50
CA GLY A 77 12.57 13.22 -12.25
C GLY A 77 12.75 14.73 -12.48
N PRO A 78 11.65 15.50 -12.62
CA PRO A 78 11.71 16.95 -12.73
C PRO A 78 12.45 17.60 -11.56
N ARG A 79 13.21 18.68 -11.83
CA ARG A 79 14.00 19.39 -10.80
C ARG A 79 13.17 19.91 -9.62
N GLY A 80 11.89 20.24 -9.85
CA GLY A 80 10.97 20.76 -8.84
C GLY A 80 10.05 19.73 -8.21
N ASP A 81 10.20 18.43 -8.53
CA ASP A 81 9.29 17.40 -8.03
C ASP A 81 9.39 17.26 -6.49
N PRO A 82 8.30 17.44 -5.74
CA PRO A 82 8.33 17.40 -4.28
C PRO A 82 8.70 16.02 -3.74
N VAL A 83 8.28 14.94 -4.41
CA VAL A 83 8.60 13.57 -3.97
C VAL A 83 10.09 13.28 -4.17
N GLY A 84 10.64 13.61 -5.33
CA GLY A 84 12.07 13.50 -5.62
C GLY A 84 12.91 14.33 -4.65
N ASN A 85 12.47 15.55 -4.30
CA ASN A 85 13.14 16.36 -3.29
C ASN A 85 13.08 15.74 -1.88
N ALA A 86 11.95 15.16 -1.49
CA ALA A 86 11.83 14.44 -0.23
C ALA A 86 12.80 13.25 -0.16
N TYR A 87 12.92 12.46 -1.23
CA TYR A 87 13.92 11.39 -1.32
C TYR A 87 15.36 11.92 -1.24
N ARG A 88 15.69 13.03 -1.90
CA ARG A 88 17.04 13.63 -1.82
C ARG A 88 17.40 14.04 -0.39
N TRP A 89 16.49 14.72 0.30
CA TRP A 89 16.77 15.26 1.64
C TRP A 89 16.73 14.18 2.71
N TYR A 90 15.76 13.28 2.66
CA TYR A 90 15.61 12.25 3.68
C TYR A 90 16.53 11.04 3.44
N GLY A 91 16.77 10.69 2.17
CA GLY A 91 17.66 9.61 1.78
C GLY A 91 19.11 10.05 1.53
N TYR A 92 19.43 11.33 1.70
CA TYR A 92 20.75 11.90 1.43
C TYR A 92 21.28 11.51 0.03
N GLY A 93 20.40 11.52 -0.96
CA GLY A 93 20.71 11.16 -2.35
C GLY A 93 20.82 9.66 -2.63
N THR A 94 20.46 8.78 -1.69
CA THR A 94 20.46 7.33 -1.87
C THR A 94 19.05 6.75 -1.92
N ALA A 95 18.87 5.64 -2.65
CA ALA A 95 17.61 4.92 -2.68
C ALA A 95 17.23 4.41 -1.28
N ARG A 96 15.92 4.32 -1.01
CA ARG A 96 15.39 4.05 0.33
C ARG A 96 14.53 2.80 0.37
N PRO A 97 14.53 2.06 1.49
CA PRO A 97 13.60 0.96 1.65
C PRO A 97 12.15 1.42 1.52
N SER A 98 11.36 0.61 0.83
CA SER A 98 10.08 0.99 0.26
C SER A 98 8.93 0.34 1.03
N TRP A 99 8.87 0.56 2.33
CA TRP A 99 7.79 0.06 3.16
C TRP A 99 6.43 0.68 2.78
N ASP A 100 6.25 1.97 3.00
CA ASP A 100 4.99 2.64 2.69
C ASP A 100 4.69 2.68 1.18
N PRO A 101 5.67 2.94 0.28
CA PRO A 101 5.42 2.87 -1.16
C PRO A 101 4.86 1.52 -1.64
N LEU A 102 5.35 0.39 -1.12
CA LEU A 102 4.82 -0.92 -1.49
C LEU A 102 3.42 -1.18 -0.92
N ALA A 103 3.12 -0.68 0.29
CA ALA A 103 1.78 -0.78 0.86
C ALA A 103 0.78 0.03 0.02
N VAL A 104 1.17 1.24 -0.42
CA VAL A 104 0.37 2.07 -1.34
C VAL A 104 0.24 1.39 -2.70
N TRP A 105 1.31 0.80 -3.24
CA TRP A 105 1.25 0.05 -4.49
C TRP A 105 0.19 -1.04 -4.45
N TYR A 106 0.18 -1.85 -3.38
CA TYR A 106 -0.85 -2.87 -3.19
C TYR A 106 -2.25 -2.27 -3.08
N ALA A 107 -2.42 -1.18 -2.32
CA ALA A 107 -3.72 -0.54 -2.15
C ALA A 107 -4.31 -0.01 -3.48
N VAL A 108 -3.45 0.38 -4.44
CA VAL A 108 -3.86 0.90 -5.75
C VAL A 108 -4.04 -0.21 -6.78
N TYR A 109 -3.09 -1.15 -6.88
CA TYR A 109 -3.01 -2.13 -7.96
C TYR A 109 -3.41 -3.56 -7.55
N GLY A 110 -3.67 -3.79 -6.27
CA GLY A 110 -3.89 -5.12 -5.72
C GLY A 110 -2.63 -5.98 -5.80
N LEU A 111 -2.82 -7.28 -6.01
CA LEU A 111 -1.69 -8.23 -6.08
C LEU A 111 -0.83 -8.01 -7.32
N GLY A 112 -1.49 -7.86 -8.49
CA GLY A 112 -0.81 -7.79 -9.78
C GLY A 112 0.21 -8.91 -9.97
N GLU A 113 1.32 -8.58 -10.60
CA GLU A 113 2.50 -9.46 -10.69
C GLU A 113 3.48 -9.26 -9.53
N VAL A 114 3.31 -8.22 -8.71
CA VAL A 114 4.28 -7.82 -7.69
C VAL A 114 4.13 -8.66 -6.43
N PHE A 115 2.89 -9.00 -6.06
CA PHE A 115 2.59 -9.61 -4.78
C PHE A 115 1.84 -10.94 -4.89
N VAL A 116 2.05 -11.78 -3.89
CA VAL A 116 1.21 -12.94 -3.56
C VAL A 116 0.84 -12.90 -2.08
N MET A 117 -0.27 -13.55 -1.74
CA MET A 117 -0.63 -13.76 -0.33
C MET A 117 0.32 -14.77 0.30
N GLY A 118 0.91 -14.39 1.42
CA GLY A 118 1.83 -15.24 2.19
C GLY A 118 1.12 -16.24 3.11
N ASN A 119 -0.20 -16.22 3.18
CA ASN A 119 -1.01 -17.07 4.03
C ASN A 119 -2.25 -17.60 3.29
N LYS A 120 -2.82 -18.70 3.82
CA LYS A 120 -4.09 -19.28 3.37
C LYS A 120 -5.25 -19.04 4.34
N GLY A 121 -4.97 -18.47 5.50
CA GLY A 121 -5.92 -18.19 6.58
C GLY A 121 -5.21 -17.62 7.80
N GLY A 122 -5.94 -17.49 8.90
CA GLY A 122 -5.43 -16.92 10.16
C GLY A 122 -5.60 -15.40 10.28
N TRP A 123 -4.95 -14.83 11.29
CA TRP A 123 -4.97 -13.39 11.55
C TRP A 123 -3.67 -12.89 12.19
N ASN A 124 -3.46 -11.58 12.12
CA ASN A 124 -2.38 -10.92 12.81
C ASN A 124 -2.79 -10.61 14.25
N PHE A 125 -1.99 -11.06 15.22
CA PHE A 125 -2.15 -10.70 16.62
C PHE A 125 -0.98 -9.82 17.06
N VAL A 126 -1.30 -8.64 17.60
CA VAL A 126 -0.31 -7.66 18.09
C VAL A 126 -0.38 -7.59 19.61
N GLU A 127 0.78 -7.77 20.26
CA GLU A 127 0.96 -7.67 21.70
C GLU A 127 0.93 -6.21 22.18
N GLU A 128 0.73 -6.00 23.48
CA GLU A 128 0.72 -4.65 24.09
C GLU A 128 2.05 -3.88 23.94
N ASP A 129 3.15 -4.57 23.59
CA ASP A 129 4.48 -3.97 23.36
C ASP A 129 4.84 -3.80 21.88
N GLY A 130 3.89 -4.08 20.98
CA GLY A 130 4.00 -3.91 19.53
C GLY A 130 4.70 -5.06 18.80
N ARG A 131 5.06 -6.15 19.48
CA ARG A 131 5.40 -7.42 18.79
C ARG A 131 4.15 -7.98 18.12
N ASN A 132 4.31 -8.65 16.99
CA ASN A 132 3.21 -9.32 16.31
C ASN A 132 3.55 -10.78 15.98
N ARG A 133 2.51 -11.60 15.89
CA ARG A 133 2.57 -12.97 15.36
C ARG A 133 1.36 -13.23 14.48
N TRP A 134 1.55 -14.07 13.48
CA TRP A 134 0.49 -14.71 12.76
C TRP A 134 -0.06 -15.85 13.60
N VAL A 135 -1.38 -15.88 13.77
CA VAL A 135 -2.07 -16.97 14.43
C VAL A 135 -2.78 -17.76 13.34
N GLU A 136 -2.40 -19.03 13.19
CA GLU A 136 -3.09 -19.96 12.29
C GLU A 136 -4.54 -20.13 12.75
N GLY A 137 -5.47 -20.26 11.80
CA GLY A 137 -6.90 -20.28 12.12
C GLY A 137 -7.44 -21.68 12.42
N GLU A 138 -8.35 -21.77 13.39
CA GLU A 138 -9.50 -22.68 13.39
C GLU A 138 -10.82 -21.86 13.44
N GLU A 139 -11.94 -22.51 13.11
CA GLU A 139 -13.24 -21.93 12.72
C GLU A 139 -13.81 -20.91 13.73
N GLY A 140 -14.19 -19.71 13.24
CA GLY A 140 -14.92 -18.71 14.03
C GLY A 140 -14.42 -17.25 13.93
N ARG A 141 -13.15 -17.02 13.54
CA ARG A 141 -12.66 -15.69 13.14
C ARG A 141 -12.68 -15.60 11.62
N SER A 142 -13.37 -14.59 11.06
CA SER A 142 -13.42 -14.41 9.61
C SER A 142 -11.99 -14.27 9.08
N GLY A 143 -11.50 -15.28 8.35
CA GLY A 143 -10.14 -15.38 7.79
C GLY A 143 -9.87 -14.36 6.67
N ARG A 144 -10.18 -13.09 6.93
CA ARG A 144 -10.09 -11.97 5.98
C ARG A 144 -8.86 -11.11 6.20
N GLN A 145 -7.87 -11.64 6.93
CA GLN A 145 -6.59 -10.99 7.13
C GLN A 145 -5.52 -11.71 6.33
N PHE A 146 -4.64 -10.92 5.69
CA PHE A 146 -3.57 -11.45 4.86
C PHE A 146 -2.27 -10.68 5.06
N PHE A 147 -1.12 -11.31 4.82
CA PHE A 147 0.14 -10.59 4.67
C PHE A 147 0.75 -10.85 3.30
N LEU A 148 1.47 -9.86 2.78
CA LEU A 148 2.04 -9.93 1.44
C LEU A 148 3.44 -10.56 1.44
N ARG A 149 3.74 -11.23 0.32
CA ARG A 149 5.08 -11.59 -0.13
C ARG A 149 5.28 -11.04 -1.53
N LEU A 150 6.53 -10.77 -1.89
CA LEU A 150 6.85 -10.46 -3.28
C LEU A 150 6.74 -11.74 -4.11
N ALA A 151 6.13 -11.62 -5.28
CA ALA A 151 6.13 -12.64 -6.32
C ALA A 151 7.32 -12.48 -7.29
N VAL A 152 7.98 -11.31 -7.24
CA VAL A 152 9.14 -10.94 -8.06
C VAL A 152 10.36 -10.64 -7.18
N GLY A 153 11.53 -10.46 -7.80
CA GLY A 153 12.74 -10.00 -7.12
C GLY A 153 12.59 -8.58 -6.55
N ASN A 154 13.42 -8.24 -5.56
CA ASN A 154 13.37 -6.94 -4.90
C ASN A 154 13.66 -5.80 -5.88
N GLU A 155 14.59 -6.03 -6.81
CA GLU A 155 15.01 -5.09 -7.83
C GLU A 155 13.88 -4.83 -8.83
N THR A 156 13.22 -5.89 -9.30
CA THR A 156 12.05 -5.78 -10.19
C THR A 156 10.90 -5.05 -9.51
N ALA A 157 10.62 -5.35 -8.23
CA ALA A 157 9.60 -4.61 -7.48
C ALA A 157 9.96 -3.12 -7.33
N ALA A 158 11.25 -2.81 -7.10
CA ALA A 158 11.73 -1.43 -7.02
C ALA A 158 11.58 -0.69 -8.36
N GLU A 159 11.97 -1.32 -9.46
CA GLU A 159 11.86 -0.76 -10.81
C GLU A 159 10.41 -0.40 -11.14
N LEU A 160 9.45 -1.30 -10.87
CA LEU A 160 8.03 -1.03 -11.09
C LEU A 160 7.53 0.18 -10.29
N VAL A 161 7.92 0.28 -9.02
CA VAL A 161 7.56 1.43 -8.16
C VAL A 161 8.20 2.72 -8.66
N ASP A 162 9.49 2.69 -9.02
CA ASP A 162 10.22 3.85 -9.53
C ASP A 162 9.70 4.34 -10.89
N ASP A 163 9.28 3.43 -11.76
CA ASP A 163 8.65 3.77 -13.03
C ASP A 163 7.30 4.47 -12.81
N ALA A 164 6.50 4.02 -11.84
CA ALA A 164 5.27 4.71 -11.48
C ALA A 164 5.54 6.10 -10.87
N PHE A 165 6.57 6.23 -10.02
CA PHE A 165 6.98 7.55 -9.51
C PHE A 165 7.40 8.50 -10.62
N LEU A 166 8.24 8.03 -11.56
CA LEU A 166 8.68 8.84 -12.68
C LEU A 166 7.53 9.25 -13.59
N LYS A 167 6.64 8.31 -13.91
CA LYS A 167 5.43 8.59 -14.69
C LYS A 167 4.59 9.69 -14.03
N GLY A 168 4.27 9.52 -12.75
CA GLY A 168 3.48 10.52 -12.00
C GLY A 168 4.16 11.89 -11.94
N ALA A 169 5.47 11.94 -11.71
CA ALA A 169 6.22 13.18 -11.65
C ALA A 169 6.22 13.94 -13.00
N TRP A 170 6.34 13.21 -14.13
CA TRP A 170 6.37 13.82 -15.46
C TRP A 170 4.99 14.18 -16.00
N GLU A 171 3.93 13.45 -15.65
CA GLU A 171 2.55 13.79 -16.05
C GLU A 171 2.13 15.17 -15.54
N VAL A 172 2.54 15.54 -14.32
CA VAL A 172 2.26 16.87 -13.73
C VAL A 172 2.92 17.99 -14.53
N VAL A 173 4.15 17.77 -15.02
CA VAL A 173 4.88 18.78 -15.81
C VAL A 173 4.38 18.85 -17.25
N GLY A 174 4.08 17.70 -17.87
CA GLY A 174 3.55 17.61 -19.23
C GLY A 174 2.15 18.20 -19.37
N GLY A 175 1.30 18.09 -18.33
CA GLY A 175 -0.02 18.72 -18.27
C GLY A 175 0.01 20.25 -18.12
N GLY A 176 1.17 20.83 -17.78
CA GLY A 176 1.36 22.27 -17.59
C GLY A 176 1.66 23.07 -18.86
N GLN A 177 1.91 22.41 -20.00
CA GLN A 177 2.19 23.07 -21.29
C GLN A 177 1.05 22.96 -22.32
N GLY A 178 -0.19 22.68 -21.88
CA GLY A 178 -1.38 22.64 -22.73
C GLY A 178 -2.00 24.00 -23.06
N GLY A 179 -1.18 25.04 -23.26
CA GLY A 179 -1.66 26.43 -23.36
C GLY A 179 -0.84 27.32 -24.29
N LYS A 180 -0.50 26.83 -25.49
CA LYS A 180 -0.29 27.55 -26.77
C LYS A 180 0.69 26.74 -27.63
N GLU A 181 0.17 26.00 -28.59
CA GLU A 181 0.52 26.16 -30.01
C GLU A 181 -0.36 25.25 -30.87
N ALA A 182 -0.94 25.83 -31.92
CA ALA A 182 -1.72 25.15 -32.93
C ALA A 182 -0.77 24.53 -33.96
N GLY A 183 -0.95 23.26 -34.30
CA GLY A 183 -0.16 22.65 -35.38
C GLY A 183 -0.27 21.14 -35.51
N LYS A 184 -1.41 20.66 -36.03
CA LYS A 184 -1.59 19.55 -36.99
C LYS A 184 -0.64 18.34 -36.92
N GLY A 185 -1.20 17.16 -36.64
CA GLY A 185 -0.57 15.87 -36.96
C GLY A 185 -1.26 14.70 -36.27
N ASP A 186 -2.14 14.01 -36.99
CA ASP A 186 -2.84 12.80 -36.55
C ASP A 186 -1.85 11.66 -36.25
N THR A 187 -1.92 11.08 -35.05
CA THR A 187 -1.58 9.67 -34.83
C THR A 187 -2.34 9.08 -33.64
N GLU A 188 -3.10 8.04 -33.98
CA GLU A 188 -3.80 7.04 -33.18
C GLU A 188 -3.23 6.76 -31.78
N THR A 189 -4.05 6.97 -30.75
CA THR A 189 -3.76 6.55 -29.37
C THR A 189 -4.43 5.21 -29.09
N THR A 190 -3.63 4.15 -28.97
CA THR A 190 -4.10 2.85 -28.47
C THR A 190 -4.34 2.95 -26.96
N GLY A 191 -5.62 2.95 -26.58
CA GLY A 191 -6.06 3.03 -25.19
C GLY A 191 -5.71 1.77 -24.39
N ILE A 192 -5.29 2.00 -23.15
CA ILE A 192 -5.15 0.96 -22.12
C ILE A 192 -6.55 0.48 -21.76
N SER A 193 -6.83 -0.80 -22.07
CA SER A 193 -8.07 -1.48 -21.71
C SER A 193 -8.14 -1.68 -20.20
N ALA A 194 -9.12 -1.04 -19.56
CA ALA A 194 -9.51 -1.32 -18.18
C ALA A 194 -9.99 -2.78 -18.06
N CYS A 195 -9.27 -3.58 -17.26
CA CYS A 195 -9.70 -4.94 -16.94
C CYS A 195 -10.88 -4.86 -15.95
N ARG A 196 -12.11 -5.04 -16.46
CA ARG A 196 -13.30 -5.33 -15.64
C ARG A 196 -13.30 -6.82 -15.31
N ALA A 197 -13.22 -7.14 -14.03
CA ALA A 197 -13.74 -8.40 -13.51
C ALA A 197 -14.30 -8.17 -12.10
N CYS A 198 -15.56 -7.72 -12.05
CA CYS A 198 -16.46 -7.93 -10.91
C CYS A 198 -17.44 -9.00 -11.37
N GLY A 199 -17.27 -10.23 -10.89
CA GLY A 199 -18.24 -11.31 -11.02
C GLY A 199 -18.78 -11.62 -9.62
N HIS A 200 -19.97 -11.10 -9.34
CA HIS A 200 -20.87 -11.62 -8.33
C HIS A 200 -21.49 -12.89 -8.90
N GLU A 201 -21.35 -14.03 -8.24
CA GLU A 201 -22.27 -15.15 -8.42
C GLU A 201 -22.81 -15.54 -7.04
N GLU A 202 -24.12 -15.37 -6.90
CA GLU A 202 -24.95 -15.99 -5.89
C GLU A 202 -24.96 -17.51 -6.11
N LEU A 203 -24.67 -18.28 -5.06
CA LEU A 203 -25.49 -19.35 -4.50
C LEU A 203 -24.86 -19.85 -3.19
#